data_AF-A0A6J0BFB6-F1
#
_entry.id   AF-A0A6J0BFB6-F1
#
_cell.length_a   1.000
_cell.length_b   1.000
_cell.length_c   1.000
_cell.angle_alpha   90.00
_cell.angle_beta   90.00
_cell.angle_gamma   90.00
#
_symmetry.space_group_name_H-M   'P 1'
#
loop_
_entity.id
_entity.type
_entity.pdbx_description
1 polymer ?
#
loop_
_entity_poly.entity_id
_entity_poly.type
_entity_poly.pdbx_seq_one_letter_code
_entity_poly.pdbx_strand_id
1 'polypeptide(L)'
;MRGPTSVFILILFAAILQTQQAEANVRKECRRASGVSWASLKRLKKGNFEEIDPKLKCYLKCFMVKNGIMSEDNEIEIENTMRHLPRKLQSGSREILERCKTMRGEDSCDTAFQIAKCYITAHPEVRKRLSTQSGTSRKSLALVRRGYSASNREIGVPNGFSKL
;
A
#
# COMPACT_ATOMS: atom_id res chain seq x y z
N MET A 1 36.14 -12.92 29.54
CA MET A 1 35.08 -12.25 30.33
C MET A 1 34.40 -11.23 29.42
N ARG A 2 33.16 -11.48 28.96
CA ARG A 2 32.42 -10.50 28.13
C ARG A 2 31.96 -9.36 29.05
N GLY A 3 32.53 -8.18 28.88
CA GLY A 3 32.20 -7.01 29.71
C GLY A 3 30.73 -6.58 29.56
N PRO A 4 30.18 -5.83 30.54
CA PRO A 4 28.78 -5.41 30.54
C PRO A 4 28.39 -4.66 29.26
N THR A 5 29.31 -3.87 28.69
CA THR A 5 29.13 -3.15 27.41
C THR A 5 28.90 -4.09 26.23
N SER A 6 29.55 -5.24 26.18
CA SER A 6 29.37 -6.24 25.13
C SER A 6 27.99 -6.91 25.21
N VAL A 7 27.46 -7.11 26.42
CA VAL A 7 26.12 -7.65 26.64
C VAL A 7 25.04 -6.64 26.24
N PHE A 8 25.20 -5.36 26.59
CA PHE A 8 24.26 -4.30 26.16
C PHE A 8 24.21 -4.14 24.64
N ILE A 9 25.35 -4.18 23.96
CA ILE A 9 25.39 -4.10 22.49
C ILE A 9 24.66 -5.31 21.87
N LEU A 10 24.85 -6.53 22.41
CA LEU A 10 24.17 -7.72 21.91
C LEU A 10 22.65 -7.67 22.15
N ILE A 11 22.20 -7.16 23.30
CA ILE A 11 20.77 -6.98 23.61
C ILE A 11 20.15 -5.94 22.68
N LEU A 12 20.81 -4.79 22.48
CA LEU A 12 20.36 -3.76 21.53
C LEU A 12 20.32 -4.30 20.10
N PHE A 13 21.35 -5.04 19.67
CA PHE A 13 21.39 -5.64 18.33
C PHE A 13 20.27 -6.68 18.15
N ALA A 14 20.00 -7.52 19.17
CA ALA A 14 18.90 -8.47 19.16
C ALA A 14 17.52 -7.78 19.12
N ALA A 15 17.33 -6.70 19.88
CA ALA A 15 16.11 -5.90 19.85
C ALA A 15 15.92 -5.22 18.48
N ILE A 16 16.98 -4.69 17.87
CA ILE A 16 16.95 -4.08 16.54
C ILE A 16 16.59 -5.14 15.47
N LEU A 17 17.12 -6.36 15.57
CA LEU A 17 16.79 -7.45 14.63
C LEU A 17 15.31 -7.87 14.69
N GLN A 18 14.68 -7.82 15.87
CA GLN A 18 13.25 -8.14 16.03
C GLN A 18 12.33 -7.13 15.31
N THR A 19 12.75 -5.86 15.19
CA THR A 19 11.88 -4.80 14.65
C THR A 19 11.57 -4.93 13.16
N GLN A 20 12.48 -5.48 12.35
CA GLN A 20 12.29 -5.56 10.88
C GLN A 20 11.30 -6.65 10.44
N GLN A 21 11.07 -7.66 11.28
CA GLN A 21 10.11 -8.72 10.99
C GLN A 21 8.66 -8.28 11.23
N ALA A 22 8.42 -7.22 12.01
CA ALA A 22 7.09 -6.77 12.38
C ALA A 22 6.24 -6.32 11.16
N GLU A 23 6.77 -5.51 10.25
CA GLU A 23 5.97 -4.93 9.15
C GLU A 23 5.55 -5.92 8.05
N ALA A 24 6.46 -6.82 7.65
CA ALA A 24 6.13 -7.84 6.65
C ALA A 24 5.09 -8.83 7.19
N ASN A 25 5.07 -9.04 8.50
CA ASN A 25 4.09 -9.86 9.20
C ASN A 25 2.71 -9.17 9.19
N VAL A 26 2.63 -7.87 9.49
CA VAL A 26 1.37 -7.12 9.51
C VAL A 26 0.61 -7.21 8.19
N ARG A 27 1.28 -7.02 7.04
CA ARG A 27 0.60 -7.13 5.73
C ARG A 27 0.01 -8.52 5.48
N LYS A 28 0.74 -9.58 5.85
CA LYS A 28 0.28 -10.96 5.65
C LYS A 28 -0.86 -11.31 6.61
N GLU A 29 -0.75 -10.87 7.85
CA GLU A 29 -1.75 -11.05 8.91
C GLU A 29 -3.05 -10.35 8.54
N CYS A 30 -3.00 -9.04 8.23
CA CYS A 30 -4.19 -8.28 7.87
C CYS A 30 -4.87 -8.80 6.61
N ARG A 31 -4.11 -9.29 5.62
CA ARG A 31 -4.68 -9.94 4.45
C ARG A 31 -5.43 -11.22 4.82
N ARG A 32 -4.86 -12.05 5.70
CA ARG A 32 -5.51 -13.27 6.19
C ARG A 32 -6.78 -12.94 6.98
N ALA A 33 -6.70 -11.98 7.89
CA ALA A 33 -7.81 -11.55 8.73
C ALA A 33 -8.97 -10.94 7.92
N SER A 34 -8.69 -10.09 6.93
CA SER A 34 -9.74 -9.47 6.12
C SER A 34 -10.23 -10.35 4.96
N GLY A 35 -9.48 -11.39 4.61
CA GLY A 35 -9.76 -12.23 3.44
C GLY A 35 -9.62 -11.50 2.10
N VAL A 36 -8.95 -10.35 2.05
CA VAL A 36 -8.77 -9.57 0.82
C VAL A 36 -7.88 -10.30 -0.17
N SER A 37 -8.24 -10.25 -1.45
CA SER A 37 -7.45 -10.89 -2.50
C SER A 37 -6.13 -10.15 -2.76
N TRP A 38 -5.12 -10.89 -3.21
CA TRP A 38 -3.87 -10.27 -3.68
C TRP A 38 -4.11 -9.32 -4.87
N ALA A 39 -5.10 -9.61 -5.70
CA ALA A 39 -5.46 -8.75 -6.82
C ALA A 39 -5.98 -7.38 -6.34
N SER A 40 -6.86 -7.36 -5.33
CA SER A 40 -7.38 -6.14 -4.70
C SER A 40 -6.23 -5.31 -4.09
N LEU A 41 -5.30 -5.95 -3.36
CA LEU A 41 -4.12 -5.26 -2.81
C LEU A 41 -3.19 -4.70 -3.90
N LYS A 42 -3.01 -5.42 -5.02
CA LYS A 42 -2.20 -4.95 -6.15
C LYS A 42 -2.83 -3.74 -6.83
N ARG A 43 -4.17 -3.66 -6.90
CA ARG A 43 -4.90 -2.48 -7.39
C ARG A 43 -4.75 -1.29 -6.44
N LEU A 44 -4.86 -1.52 -5.13
CA LEU A 44 -4.62 -0.49 -4.11
C LEU A 44 -3.22 0.12 -4.24
N LYS A 45 -2.18 -0.72 -4.37
CA LYS A 45 -0.80 -0.25 -4.57
C LYS A 45 -0.64 0.60 -5.84
N LYS A 46 -1.49 0.37 -6.85
CA LYS A 46 -1.50 1.16 -8.09
C LYS A 46 -2.35 2.44 -7.99
N GLY A 47 -2.99 2.71 -6.85
CA GLY A 47 -3.88 3.84 -6.67
C GLY A 47 -5.20 3.72 -7.43
N ASN A 48 -5.61 2.51 -7.82
CA ASN A 48 -6.93 2.29 -8.40
C ASN A 48 -7.94 2.03 -7.28
N PHE A 49 -8.88 2.96 -7.12
CA PHE A 49 -9.97 2.93 -6.14
C PHE A 49 -11.36 2.78 -6.79
N GLU A 50 -11.44 2.44 -8.08
CA GLU A 50 -12.71 2.35 -8.83
C GLU A 50 -13.60 1.20 -8.33
N GLU A 51 -13.00 0.16 -7.75
CA GLU A 51 -13.69 -0.96 -7.11
C GLU A 51 -13.23 -1.11 -5.66
N ILE A 52 -13.94 -0.47 -4.74
CA ILE A 52 -13.64 -0.53 -3.31
C ILE A 52 -14.24 -1.81 -2.73
N ASP A 53 -13.46 -2.88 -2.78
CA ASP A 53 -13.73 -4.15 -2.10
C ASP A 53 -13.92 -3.91 -0.58
N PRO A 54 -15.05 -4.29 0.04
CA PRO A 54 -15.25 -4.15 1.49
C PRO A 54 -14.13 -4.80 2.31
N LYS A 55 -13.56 -5.91 1.82
CA LYS A 55 -12.42 -6.58 2.48
C LYS A 55 -11.14 -5.75 2.43
N LEU A 56 -11.00 -4.87 1.43
CA LEU A 56 -9.91 -3.91 1.33
C LEU A 56 -10.03 -2.81 2.39
N LYS A 57 -11.26 -2.34 2.68
CA LYS A 57 -11.51 -1.39 3.77
C LYS A 57 -11.08 -2.00 5.12
N CYS A 58 -11.48 -3.24 5.40
CA CYS A 58 -11.08 -3.92 6.62
C CYS A 58 -9.59 -4.27 6.68
N TYR A 59 -8.96 -4.57 5.55
CA TYR A 59 -7.50 -4.69 5.47
C TYR A 59 -6.82 -3.39 5.91
N LEU A 60 -7.32 -2.25 5.44
CA LEU A 60 -6.79 -0.94 5.79
C LEU A 60 -6.95 -0.64 7.28
N LYS A 61 -8.13 -0.89 7.87
CA LYS A 61 -8.33 -0.78 9.33
C LYS A 61 -7.30 -1.63 10.08
N CYS A 62 -7.21 -2.92 9.76
CA CYS A 62 -6.25 -3.82 10.42
C CYS A 62 -4.82 -3.29 10.32
N PHE A 63 -4.42 -2.83 9.14
CA PHE A 63 -3.08 -2.28 8.92
C PHE A 63 -2.83 -1.04 9.78
N MET A 64 -3.80 -0.13 9.86
CA MET A 64 -3.68 1.08 10.68
C MET A 64 -3.60 0.74 12.17
N VAL A 65 -4.43 -0.18 12.65
CA VAL A 65 -4.41 -0.61 14.06
C VAL A 65 -3.10 -1.29 14.44
N LYS A 66 -2.65 -2.26 13.66
CA LYS A 66 -1.42 -3.02 13.96
C LYS A 66 -0.15 -2.17 13.93
N ASN A 67 -0.17 -1.06 13.19
CA ASN A 67 0.93 -0.09 13.17
C ASN A 67 0.76 1.04 14.18
N GLY A 68 -0.31 1.02 14.98
CA GLY A 68 -0.66 2.06 15.95
C GLY A 68 -1.03 3.41 15.31
N ILE A 69 -1.40 3.43 14.04
CA ILE A 69 -1.89 4.63 13.33
C ILE A 69 -3.31 4.94 13.80
N MET A 70 -4.08 3.91 14.14
CA MET A 70 -5.46 4.00 14.57
C MET A 70 -5.68 3.09 15.80
N SER A 71 -6.56 3.47 16.71
CA SER A 71 -7.03 2.61 17.81
C SER A 71 -8.13 1.64 17.33
N GLU A 72 -8.50 0.66 18.15
CA GLU A 72 -9.65 -0.21 17.85
C GLU A 72 -10.98 0.56 17.80
N ASP A 73 -11.05 1.70 18.50
CA ASP A 73 -12.20 2.61 18.55
C ASP A 73 -12.23 3.63 17.40
N ASN A 74 -11.34 3.49 16.41
CA ASN A 74 -11.23 4.32 15.21
C ASN A 74 -10.64 5.72 15.42
N GLU A 75 -9.87 5.93 16.49
CA GLU A 75 -9.18 7.20 16.75
C GLU A 75 -7.77 7.18 16.14
N ILE A 76 -7.37 8.27 15.49
CA ILE A 76 -6.06 8.37 14.82
C ILE A 76 -4.99 8.90 15.77
N GLU A 77 -3.90 8.15 15.89
CA GLU A 77 -2.70 8.54 16.61
C GLU A 77 -1.78 9.36 15.72
N ILE A 78 -1.95 10.68 15.75
CA ILE A 78 -1.27 11.60 14.81
C ILE A 78 0.24 11.50 14.91
N GLU A 79 0.80 11.51 16.11
CA GLU A 79 2.25 11.44 16.29
C GLU A 79 2.84 10.16 15.71
N ASN A 80 2.16 9.03 15.93
CA ASN A 80 2.63 7.78 15.39
C ASN A 80 2.43 7.70 13.87
N THR A 81 1.31 8.21 13.37
CA THR A 81 1.04 8.34 11.93
C THR A 81 2.14 9.14 11.23
N MET A 82 2.60 10.25 11.83
CA MET A 82 3.67 11.08 11.29
C MET A 82 5.01 10.34 11.17
N ARG A 83 5.29 9.38 12.06
CA ARG A 83 6.51 8.53 12.01
C ARG A 83 6.48 7.56 10.84
N HIS A 84 5.28 7.10 10.45
CA HIS A 84 5.08 6.23 9.29
C HIS A 84 5.16 6.97 7.95
N LEU A 85 5.06 8.31 7.96
CA LEU A 85 5.17 9.11 6.75
C LEU A 85 6.64 9.36 6.37
N PRO A 86 7.00 9.15 5.08
CA PRO A 86 8.28 9.62 4.56
C PRO A 86 8.46 11.12 4.82
N ARG A 87 9.70 11.57 5.13
CA ARG A 87 10.00 12.98 5.42
C ARG A 87 9.41 13.98 4.42
N LYS A 88 9.42 13.63 3.12
CA LYS A 88 8.87 14.48 2.03
C LYS A 88 7.36 14.70 2.11
N LEU A 89 6.63 13.87 2.86
CA LEU A 89 5.19 13.97 3.05
C LEU A 89 4.82 14.53 4.42
N GLN A 90 5.78 14.74 5.34
CA GLN A 90 5.44 15.23 6.68
C GLN A 90 4.98 16.71 6.67
N SER A 91 5.46 17.52 5.74
CA SER A 91 5.02 18.92 5.61
C SER A 91 3.52 19.01 5.31
N GLY A 92 2.78 19.76 6.14
CA GLY A 92 1.32 19.91 6.01
C GLY A 92 0.49 18.68 6.41
N SER A 93 1.11 17.51 6.60
CA SER A 93 0.38 16.28 6.94
C SER A 93 -0.33 16.35 8.28
N ARG A 94 0.27 16.99 9.28
CA ARG A 94 -0.36 17.11 10.61
C ARG A 94 -1.72 17.81 10.53
N GLU A 95 -1.77 18.99 9.91
CA GLU A 95 -3.02 19.76 9.78
C GLU A 95 -4.08 18.98 8.97
N ILE A 96 -3.65 18.28 7.93
CA ILE A 96 -4.55 17.43 7.14
C ILE A 96 -5.08 16.26 7.97
N LEU A 97 -4.23 15.59 8.75
CA LEU A 97 -4.63 14.50 9.63
C LEU A 97 -5.60 14.96 10.72
N GLU A 98 -5.36 16.13 11.31
CA GLU A 98 -6.27 16.74 12.30
C GLU A 98 -7.68 16.97 11.73
N ARG A 99 -7.78 17.43 10.48
CA ARG A 99 -9.08 17.54 9.80
C ARG A 99 -9.67 16.17 9.50
N CYS A 100 -8.88 15.29 8.90
CA CYS A 100 -9.37 14.01 8.37
C CYS A 100 -9.68 12.96 9.43
N LYS A 101 -9.11 13.03 10.64
CA LYS A 101 -9.40 12.05 11.72
C LYS A 101 -10.84 12.07 12.19
N THR A 102 -11.59 13.13 11.88
CA THR A 102 -13.01 13.30 12.24
C THR A 102 -13.95 12.57 11.29
N MET A 103 -13.45 12.06 10.15
CA MET A 103 -14.28 11.32 9.20
C MET A 103 -14.84 10.05 9.85
N ARG A 104 -16.10 9.74 9.54
CA ARG A 104 -16.80 8.54 10.01
C ARG A 104 -17.42 7.83 8.81
N GLY A 105 -17.51 6.50 8.89
CA GLY A 105 -18.13 5.63 7.90
C GLY A 105 -19.27 4.81 8.49
N GLU A 106 -19.85 3.93 7.68
CA GLU A 106 -20.94 3.04 8.09
C GLU A 106 -20.51 2.05 9.19
N ASP A 107 -19.25 1.63 9.18
CA ASP A 107 -18.64 0.77 10.19
C ASP A 107 -17.17 1.18 10.46
N SER A 108 -16.49 0.42 11.33
CA SER A 108 -15.07 0.67 11.66
C SER A 108 -14.13 0.56 10.45
N CYS A 109 -14.40 -0.37 9.53
CA CYS A 109 -13.60 -0.55 8.32
C CYS A 109 -13.81 0.62 7.36
N ASP A 110 -15.05 1.05 7.18
CA ASP A 110 -15.38 2.20 6.34
C ASP A 110 -14.84 3.49 6.94
N THR A 111 -14.89 3.66 8.27
CA THR A 111 -14.28 4.82 8.95
C THR A 111 -12.79 4.94 8.63
N ALA A 112 -12.02 3.86 8.77
CA ALA A 112 -10.61 3.83 8.38
C ALA A 112 -10.40 4.21 6.90
N PHE A 113 -11.28 3.73 6.02
CA PHE A 113 -11.25 4.05 4.60
C PHE A 113 -11.56 5.53 4.31
N GLN A 114 -12.59 6.12 4.94
CA GLN A 114 -12.94 7.53 4.75
C GLN A 114 -11.83 8.46 5.24
N ILE A 115 -11.21 8.17 6.38
CA ILE A 115 -10.07 8.93 6.90
C ILE A 115 -8.90 8.90 5.90
N ALA A 116 -8.52 7.71 5.41
CA ALA A 116 -7.44 7.58 4.45
C ALA A 116 -7.76 8.28 3.11
N LYS A 117 -9.00 8.15 2.63
CA LYS A 117 -9.48 8.84 1.41
C LYS A 117 -9.43 10.35 1.57
N CYS A 118 -9.84 10.89 2.73
CA CYS A 118 -9.71 12.31 3.05
C CYS A 118 -8.25 12.76 2.98
N TYR A 119 -7.34 12.05 3.66
CA TYR A 119 -5.92 12.38 3.68
C TYR A 119 -5.30 12.39 2.28
N ILE A 120 -5.57 11.36 1.47
CA ILE A 120 -5.09 11.26 0.08
C ILE A 120 -5.61 12.41 -0.77
N THR A 121 -6.90 12.75 -0.63
CA THR A 121 -7.54 13.80 -1.41
C THR A 121 -7.00 15.18 -1.05
N ALA A 122 -6.82 15.43 0.25
CA ALA A 122 -6.38 16.70 0.80
C ALA A 122 -4.87 16.93 0.68
N HIS A 123 -4.05 15.89 0.54
CA HIS A 123 -2.59 16.01 0.44
C HIS A 123 -2.11 15.96 -1.02
N PRO A 124 -1.71 17.09 -1.64
CA PRO A 124 -1.42 17.17 -3.08
C PRO A 124 -0.26 16.26 -3.51
N GLU A 125 0.80 16.18 -2.72
CA GLU A 125 1.96 15.31 -2.99
C GLU A 125 1.62 13.82 -2.93
N VAL A 126 0.77 13.40 -1.98
CA VAL A 126 0.29 12.01 -1.89
C VAL A 126 -0.56 11.69 -3.12
N ARG A 127 -1.51 12.57 -3.46
CA ARG A 127 -2.36 12.45 -4.66
C ARG A 127 -1.53 12.33 -5.94
N LYS A 128 -0.52 13.20 -6.11
CA LYS A 128 0.39 13.19 -7.26
C LYS A 128 1.23 11.90 -7.33
N ARG A 129 1.67 11.38 -6.19
CA ARG A 129 2.42 10.10 -6.13
C ARG A 129 1.56 8.90 -6.49
N LEU A 130 0.30 8.87 -6.05
CA LEU A 130 -0.65 7.83 -6.44
C LEU A 130 -1.01 7.91 -7.93
N SER A 131 -1.25 9.11 -8.46
CA SER A 131 -1.54 9.30 -9.88
C SER A 131 -0.35 8.95 -10.78
N THR A 132 0.87 9.31 -10.40
CA THR A 132 2.08 8.92 -11.15
C THR A 132 2.33 7.40 -11.13
N GLN A 133 1.99 6.70 -10.04
CA GLN A 133 2.07 5.23 -9.97
C GLN A 133 1.02 4.54 -10.85
N SER A 134 -0.22 5.06 -10.91
CA SER A 134 -1.26 4.56 -11.84
C SER A 134 -0.87 4.76 -13.32
N GLY A 135 -0.21 5.88 -13.66
CA GLY A 135 0.27 6.19 -15.02
C GLY A 135 1.50 5.38 -15.46
N THR A 136 2.33 4.92 -14.52
CA THR A 136 3.51 4.11 -14.82
C THR A 136 3.12 2.75 -15.40
N SER A 137 1.97 2.18 -15.01
CA SER A 137 1.48 0.91 -15.59
C SER A 137 0.97 1.06 -17.03
N ARG A 138 0.41 2.22 -17.44
CA ARG A 138 0.03 2.47 -18.85
C ARG A 138 1.25 2.78 -19.72
N LYS A 139 2.24 3.52 -19.20
CA LYS A 139 3.51 3.74 -19.90
C LYS A 139 4.33 2.45 -20.03
N SER A 140 4.37 1.60 -19.00
CA SER A 140 4.97 0.26 -19.11
C SER A 140 4.20 -0.64 -20.06
N LEU A 141 2.86 -0.59 -20.13
CA LEU A 141 2.12 -1.36 -21.14
C LEU A 141 2.35 -0.83 -22.56
N ALA A 142 2.53 0.48 -22.75
CA ALA A 142 2.89 1.08 -24.04
C ALA A 142 4.34 0.76 -24.45
N LEU A 143 5.28 0.73 -23.50
CA LEU A 143 6.66 0.28 -23.70
C LEU A 143 6.75 -1.23 -23.94
N VAL A 144 5.97 -2.04 -23.23
CA VAL A 144 5.85 -3.49 -23.46
C VAL A 144 5.20 -3.79 -24.81
N ARG A 145 4.17 -3.03 -25.22
CA ARG A 145 3.58 -3.15 -26.57
C ARG A 145 4.57 -2.75 -27.67
N ARG A 146 5.40 -1.73 -27.45
CA ARG A 146 6.48 -1.37 -28.39
C ARG A 146 7.61 -2.41 -28.42
N GLY A 147 7.87 -3.12 -27.32
CA GLY A 147 8.85 -4.20 -27.26
C GLY A 147 8.35 -5.56 -27.76
N TYR A 148 7.04 -5.84 -27.70
CA TYR A 148 6.44 -7.11 -28.17
C TYR A 148 6.19 -7.13 -29.68
N SER A 149 6.26 -5.98 -30.37
CA SER A 149 6.01 -5.90 -31.82
C SER A 149 7.24 -6.23 -32.70
N ALA A 150 8.37 -6.63 -32.10
CA ALA A 150 9.64 -6.85 -32.82
C ALA A 150 10.08 -8.32 -32.93
N SER A 151 9.18 -9.29 -32.68
CA SER A 151 9.52 -10.72 -32.83
C SER A 151 8.34 -11.55 -33.32
N ASN A 152 7.80 -11.20 -34.49
CA ASN A 152 7.05 -12.12 -35.34
C ASN A 152 7.00 -11.56 -36.77
N ARG A 153 8.15 -11.63 -37.44
CA ARG A 153 8.21 -11.69 -38.90
C ARG A 153 8.84 -13.05 -39.21
N GLU A 154 8.16 -13.79 -40.08
CA GLU A 154 8.57 -15.06 -40.71
C GLU A 154 8.26 -16.36 -39.96
N ILE A 155 7.00 -16.81 -40.04
CA ILE A 155 6.74 -18.17 -40.54
C ILE A 155 5.66 -18.02 -41.62
N GLY A 156 6.07 -18.17 -42.88
CA GLY A 156 5.19 -18.11 -44.04
C GLY A 156 4.19 -19.26 -44.03
N VAL A 157 2.92 -18.92 -44.21
CA VAL A 157 1.87 -19.88 -44.56
C VAL A 157 1.70 -19.81 -46.08
N PRO A 158 2.01 -20.88 -46.84
CA PRO A 158 1.74 -20.91 -48.28
C PRO A 158 0.23 -21.03 -48.53
N ASN A 159 -0.25 -20.27 -49.51
CA ASN A 159 -1.63 -20.28 -49.97
C ASN A 159 -1.97 -21.53 -50.79
N GLY A 160 -3.13 -22.13 -50.49
CA GLY A 160 -4.05 -22.76 -51.45
C GLY A 160 -3.81 -24.23 -51.81
N PHE A 161 -4.82 -25.09 -51.64
CA PHE A 161 -5.47 -25.85 -52.72
C PHE A 161 -6.65 -26.70 -52.22
N SER A 162 -7.63 -26.87 -53.10
CA SER A 162 -8.94 -27.52 -52.94
C SER A 162 -8.91 -29.05 -52.90
N LYS A 163 -10.09 -29.62 -52.56
CA LYS A 163 -10.62 -30.97 -52.88
C LYS A 163 -10.05 -32.16 -52.10
N LEU A 164 -10.85 -32.68 -51.17
CA LEU A 164 -11.62 -33.94 -51.32
C LEU A 164 -12.62 -34.07 -50.15
#